data_AF-A0A0R2S5S2-F1
#
_entry.id   AF-A0A0R2S5S2-F1
#
_cell.length_a   1.000
_cell.length_b   1.000
_cell.length_c   1.000
_cell.angle_alpha   90.00
_cell.angle_beta   90.00
_cell.angle_gamma   90.00
#
_symmetry.space_group_name_H-M   'P 1'
#
loop_
_entity.id
_entity.type
_entity.pdbx_description
1 polymer ?
#
loop_
_entity_poly.entity_id
_entity_poly.type
_entity_poly.pdbx_seq_one_letter_code
_entity_poly.pdbx_strand_id
1 'polypeptide(L)'
;MVKSIEVHGEMHRYIPVLAKWAGFSNITEQVVAHQSRKYGVTKFGLERFVNGFLDLLTITFVSRFGKKPMHFFGILGSLMFVLGFGLFAYIGGAKLYFMLNNLPATNIANMSGFYIALTSMIIGVQLFLAGFIAEMISRNTYDRNNYQVEKEV
;
A
#
# COMPACT_ATOMS: atom_id res chain seq x y z
N MET A 1 -2.64 29.76 5.84
CA MET A 1 -2.11 28.85 4.79
C MET A 1 -0.85 28.10 5.20
N VAL A 2 0.28 28.76 5.55
CA VAL A 2 1.55 28.02 5.79
C VAL A 2 1.56 27.21 7.10
N LYS A 3 0.77 27.60 8.12
CA LYS A 3 0.70 26.91 9.42
C LYS A 3 -0.23 25.67 9.45
N SER A 4 -0.99 25.40 8.39
CA SER A 4 -2.01 24.34 8.36
C SER A 4 -1.59 23.06 7.65
N ILE A 5 -0.43 23.05 6.99
CA ILE A 5 0.09 21.86 6.28
C ILE A 5 1.25 21.32 7.11
N GLU A 6 1.04 20.21 7.79
CA GLU A 6 2.11 19.48 8.46
C GLU A 6 2.99 18.79 7.41
N VAL A 7 4.20 19.31 7.23
CA VAL A 7 5.19 18.74 6.33
C VAL A 7 6.16 17.91 7.16
N HIS A 8 6.20 16.60 6.93
CA HIS A 8 7.11 15.67 7.59
C HIS A 8 8.17 15.15 6.60
N GLY A 9 9.46 15.26 6.94
CA GLY A 9 10.57 14.75 6.15
C GLY A 9 10.65 15.28 4.71
N GLU A 10 10.75 14.37 3.74
CA GLU A 10 10.87 14.65 2.30
C GLU A 10 9.56 15.16 1.64
N MET A 11 8.46 15.29 2.42
CA MET A 11 7.15 15.72 1.90
C MET A 11 7.11 17.17 1.41
N HIS A 12 8.16 17.97 1.64
CA HIS A 12 8.27 19.33 1.13
C HIS A 12 8.21 19.41 -0.40
N ARG A 13 8.53 18.31 -1.11
CA ARG A 13 8.38 18.23 -2.57
C ARG A 13 6.92 18.14 -3.04
N TYR A 14 6.01 17.78 -2.14
CA TYR A 14 4.61 17.47 -2.45
C TYR A 14 3.63 18.48 -1.85
N ILE A 15 4.11 19.67 -1.46
CA ILE A 15 3.28 20.76 -0.92
C ILE A 15 2.05 21.06 -1.79
N PRO A 16 2.13 21.13 -3.13
CA PRO A 16 0.94 21.38 -3.96
C PRO A 16 -0.13 20.30 -3.82
N VAL A 17 0.28 19.03 -3.74
CA VAL A 17 -0.63 17.89 -3.59
C VAL A 17 -1.25 17.88 -2.19
N LEU A 18 -0.44 18.11 -1.15
CA LEU A 18 -0.90 18.22 0.23
C LEU A 18 -1.87 19.38 0.41
N ALA A 19 -1.60 20.54 -0.21
CA ALA A 19 -2.49 21.70 -0.18
C ALA A 19 -3.84 21.39 -0.84
N LYS A 20 -3.84 20.70 -1.99
CA LYS A 20 -5.08 20.25 -2.65
C LYS A 20 -5.89 19.33 -1.74
N TRP A 21 -5.26 18.39 -1.06
CA TRP A 21 -5.92 17.47 -0.14
C TRP A 21 -6.40 18.13 1.16
N ALA A 22 -5.72 19.20 1.60
CA ALA A 22 -6.16 20.04 2.71
C ALA A 22 -7.36 20.96 2.34
N GLY A 23 -7.84 20.92 1.09
CA GLY A 23 -9.02 21.67 0.64
C GLY A 23 -8.71 23.01 -0.01
N PHE A 24 -7.43 23.38 -0.19
CA PHE A 24 -7.08 24.62 -0.89
C PHE A 24 -7.39 24.49 -2.39
N SER A 25 -8.30 25.32 -2.88
CA SER A 25 -8.73 25.36 -4.29
C SER A 25 -7.87 26.29 -5.15
N ASN A 26 -7.33 27.36 -4.55
CA ASN A 26 -6.56 28.41 -5.25
C ASN A 26 -5.08 28.02 -5.41
N ILE A 27 -4.80 27.02 -6.23
CA ILE A 27 -3.42 26.59 -6.57
C ILE A 27 -3.20 26.88 -8.05
N THR A 28 -2.26 27.78 -8.35
CA THR A 28 -1.90 28.18 -9.72
C THR A 28 -0.41 27.98 -9.94
N GLU A 29 -0.03 27.65 -11.18
CA GLU A 29 1.35 27.56 -11.62
C GLU A 29 1.84 28.92 -12.13
N GLN A 30 2.99 29.38 -11.66
CA GLN A 30 3.64 30.58 -12.16
C GLN A 30 4.68 30.17 -13.20
N VAL A 31 4.50 30.62 -14.45
CA VAL A 31 5.49 30.39 -15.50
C VAL A 31 6.76 31.18 -15.17
N VAL A 32 7.87 30.46 -15.00
CA VAL A 32 9.20 31.04 -14.73
C VAL A 32 10.16 30.66 -15.85
N ALA A 33 10.92 31.64 -16.33
CA ALA A 33 11.92 31.42 -17.37
C ALA A 33 13.14 30.68 -16.78
N HIS A 34 13.20 29.37 -16.99
CA HIS A 34 14.35 28.57 -16.58
C HIS A 34 15.51 28.74 -17.59
N GLN A 35 16.66 29.18 -17.09
CA GLN A 35 17.90 29.27 -17.87
C GLN A 35 18.64 27.93 -17.81
N SER A 36 19.26 27.55 -18.93
CA SER A 36 20.08 26.34 -18.98
C SER A 36 21.30 26.48 -18.06
N ARG A 37 21.67 25.37 -17.42
CA ARG A 37 22.81 25.33 -16.52
C ARG A 37 24.11 25.53 -17.31
N LYS A 38 24.88 26.58 -16.99
CA LYS A 38 26.13 26.90 -17.69
C LYS A 38 27.34 26.11 -17.20
N TYR A 39 27.35 25.67 -15.93
CA TYR A 39 28.50 25.02 -15.30
C TYR A 39 28.10 23.88 -14.33
N GLY A 40 28.96 22.85 -14.27
CA GLY A 40 28.85 21.70 -13.37
C GLY A 40 27.89 20.61 -13.85
N VAL A 41 27.99 19.42 -13.24
CA VAL A 41 27.14 18.25 -13.52
C VAL A 41 25.95 18.17 -12.57
N THR A 42 24.84 17.58 -13.02
CA THR A 42 23.64 17.37 -12.19
C THR A 42 23.99 16.44 -11.04
N LYS A 43 23.73 16.88 -9.79
CA LYS A 43 23.77 15.99 -8.62
C LYS A 43 22.54 15.08 -8.55
N PHE A 44 21.63 15.21 -9.51
CA PHE A 44 20.40 14.44 -9.63
C PHE A 44 20.66 13.28 -10.59
N GLY A 45 20.86 12.09 -10.03
CA GLY A 45 20.92 10.83 -10.77
C GLY A 45 19.52 10.21 -10.96
N LEU A 46 19.48 9.08 -11.67
CA LEU A 46 18.26 8.26 -11.86
C LEU A 46 17.61 7.86 -10.54
N GLU A 47 18.42 7.68 -9.49
CA GLU A 47 17.97 7.38 -8.13
C GLU A 47 16.93 8.40 -7.61
N ARG A 48 17.05 9.69 -7.96
CA ARG A 48 16.07 10.71 -7.54
C ARG A 48 14.71 10.53 -8.21
N PHE A 49 14.67 10.01 -9.43
CA PHE A 49 13.41 9.72 -10.12
C PHE A 49 12.71 8.51 -9.50
N VAL A 50 13.47 7.46 -9.20
CA VAL A 50 12.94 6.26 -8.55
C VAL A 50 12.43 6.59 -7.15
N ASN A 51 13.26 7.26 -6.32
CA ASN A 51 12.87 7.65 -4.97
C ASN A 51 11.70 8.64 -4.99
N GLY A 52 11.69 9.61 -5.91
CA GLY A 52 10.54 10.50 -6.08
C GLY A 52 9.24 9.75 -6.40
N PHE A 53 9.28 8.78 -7.30
CA PHE A 53 8.11 7.96 -7.60
C PHE A 53 7.65 7.12 -6.39
N LEU A 54 8.57 6.47 -5.69
CA LEU A 54 8.28 5.69 -4.49
C LEU A 54 7.74 6.57 -3.35
N ASP A 55 8.24 7.78 -3.18
CA ASP A 55 7.74 8.76 -2.22
C ASP A 55 6.30 9.16 -2.54
N LEU A 56 5.99 9.45 -3.81
CA LEU A 56 4.63 9.81 -4.23
C LEU A 56 3.66 8.65 -4.01
N LEU A 57 4.05 7.42 -4.32
CA LEU A 57 3.28 6.23 -4.02
C LEU A 57 3.02 6.11 -2.52
N THR A 58 4.04 6.32 -1.69
CA THR A 58 3.92 6.27 -0.23
C THR A 58 2.95 7.33 0.28
N ILE A 59 3.08 8.58 -0.17
CA ILE A 59 2.21 9.68 0.26
C ILE A 59 0.76 9.45 -0.19
N THR A 60 0.57 8.99 -1.42
CA THR A 60 -0.76 8.65 -1.95
C THR A 60 -1.38 7.49 -1.17
N PHE A 61 -0.58 6.47 -0.84
CA PHE A 61 -1.01 5.32 -0.07
C PHE A 61 -1.40 5.71 1.35
N VAL A 62 -0.54 6.44 2.06
CA VAL A 62 -0.79 6.91 3.43
C VAL A 62 -1.99 7.85 3.49
N SER A 63 -2.11 8.79 2.55
CA SER A 63 -3.24 9.73 2.50
C SER A 63 -4.57 9.02 2.22
N ARG A 64 -4.59 8.08 1.26
CA ARG A 64 -5.81 7.38 0.84
C ARG A 64 -6.22 6.26 1.79
N PHE A 65 -5.27 5.47 2.26
CA PHE A 65 -5.53 4.26 3.05
C PHE A 65 -5.21 4.41 4.54
N GLY A 66 -4.51 5.46 4.98
CA GLY A 66 -4.18 5.68 6.39
C GLY A 66 -5.39 5.82 7.32
N LYS A 67 -6.55 6.23 6.78
CA LYS A 67 -7.81 6.33 7.54
C LYS A 67 -8.53 4.99 7.73
N LYS A 68 -8.33 4.02 6.83
CA LYS A 68 -9.01 2.70 6.82
C LYS A 68 -8.11 1.60 6.23
N PRO A 69 -6.93 1.32 6.81
CA PRO A 69 -5.97 0.36 6.26
C PRO A 69 -6.54 -1.07 6.18
N MET A 70 -7.50 -1.43 7.05
CA MET A 70 -8.11 -2.77 7.02
C MET A 70 -8.80 -3.09 5.70
N HIS A 71 -9.40 -2.11 5.03
CA HIS A 71 -10.10 -2.39 3.76
C HIS A 71 -9.14 -2.82 2.66
N PHE A 72 -7.95 -2.22 2.57
CA PHE A 72 -6.99 -2.54 1.52
C PHE A 72 -6.35 -3.91 1.76
N PHE A 73 -5.70 -4.05 2.92
CA PHE A 73 -4.96 -5.26 3.28
C PHE A 73 -5.88 -6.44 3.62
N GLY A 74 -7.05 -6.18 4.21
CA GLY A 74 -8.02 -7.22 4.55
C GLY A 74 -8.69 -7.83 3.32
N ILE A 75 -9.08 -7.03 2.33
CA ILE A 75 -9.65 -7.55 1.07
C ILE A 75 -8.58 -8.35 0.30
N LEU A 76 -7.38 -7.79 0.14
CA LEU A 76 -6.30 -8.46 -0.58
C LEU A 76 -5.87 -9.76 0.12
N GLY A 77 -5.70 -9.72 1.44
CA GLY A 77 -5.31 -10.87 2.26
C GLY A 77 -6.36 -11.97 2.27
N SER A 78 -7.65 -11.62 2.45
CA SER A 78 -8.74 -12.60 2.40
C SER A 78 -8.89 -13.23 1.01
N LEU A 79 -8.76 -12.46 -0.07
CA LEU A 79 -8.81 -12.99 -1.43
C LEU A 79 -7.66 -13.96 -1.70
N MET A 80 -6.42 -13.59 -1.34
CA MET A 80 -5.24 -14.46 -1.46
C MET A 80 -5.37 -15.75 -0.62
N PHE A 81 -5.95 -15.64 0.57
CA PHE A 81 -6.22 -16.79 1.42
C PHE A 81 -7.28 -17.71 0.82
N VAL A 82 -8.40 -17.18 0.32
CA VAL A 82 -9.48 -17.97 -0.29
C VAL A 82 -9.01 -18.68 -1.55
N LEU A 83 -8.22 -18.01 -2.40
CA LEU A 83 -7.64 -18.63 -3.60
C LEU A 83 -6.63 -19.74 -3.23
N GLY A 84 -5.76 -19.48 -2.27
CA GLY A 84 -4.80 -20.47 -1.77
C GLY A 84 -5.50 -21.67 -1.13
N PHE A 85 -6.52 -21.43 -0.31
CA PHE A 85 -7.33 -22.46 0.32
C PHE A 85 -8.11 -23.28 -0.71
N GLY A 86 -8.67 -22.63 -1.74
CA GLY A 86 -9.34 -23.32 -2.85
C GLY A 86 -8.41 -24.26 -3.59
N LEU A 87 -7.18 -23.81 -3.90
CA LEU A 87 -6.16 -24.64 -4.54
C LEU A 87 -5.71 -25.80 -3.64
N PHE A 88 -5.51 -25.53 -2.34
CA PHE A 88 -5.17 -26.56 -1.35
C PHE A 88 -6.28 -27.61 -1.23
N ALA A 89 -7.54 -27.18 -1.12
CA ALA A 89 -8.70 -28.06 -1.04
C ALA A 89 -8.87 -28.89 -2.31
N TYR A 90 -8.60 -28.32 -3.48
CA TYR A 90 -8.61 -29.06 -4.75
C TYR A 90 -7.55 -30.16 -4.78
N ILE A 91 -6.30 -29.85 -4.42
CA ILE A 91 -5.20 -30.83 -4.41
C ILE A 91 -5.45 -31.91 -3.34
N GLY A 92 -5.91 -31.51 -2.15
CA GLY A 92 -6.28 -32.44 -1.07
C GLY A 92 -7.45 -33.34 -1.46
N GLY A 93 -8.49 -32.77 -2.07
CA GLY A 93 -9.66 -33.50 -2.55
C GLY A 93 -9.33 -34.49 -3.67
N ALA A 94 -8.49 -34.09 -4.63
CA ALA A 94 -8.01 -34.98 -5.68
C ALA A 94 -7.25 -36.18 -5.09
N LYS A 95 -6.38 -35.95 -4.10
CA LYS A 95 -5.69 -37.05 -3.41
C LYS A 95 -6.66 -38.00 -2.70
N LEU A 96 -7.65 -37.46 -1.97
CA LEU A 96 -8.65 -38.27 -1.29
C LEU A 96 -9.45 -39.12 -2.30
N TYR A 97 -9.83 -38.53 -3.43
CA TYR A 97 -10.52 -39.24 -4.50
C TYR A 97 -9.67 -40.40 -5.08
N PHE A 98 -8.39 -40.16 -5.38
CA PHE A 98 -7.51 -41.24 -5.88
C PHE A 98 -7.31 -42.35 -4.85
N MET A 99 -7.20 -42.00 -3.56
CA MET A 99 -7.04 -42.98 -2.48
C MET A 99 -8.29 -43.83 -2.30
N LEU A 100 -9.49 -43.25 -2.39
CA LEU A 100 -10.77 -43.97 -2.29
C LEU A 100 -11.00 -44.93 -3.48
N ASN A 101 -10.47 -44.61 -4.66
CA ASN A 101 -10.60 -45.44 -5.86
C ASN A 101 -9.44 -46.44 -6.05
N ASN A 102 -8.57 -46.62 -5.05
CA ASN A 102 -7.37 -47.47 -5.10
C ASN A 102 -6.41 -47.14 -6.28
N LEU A 103 -6.40 -45.89 -6.73
CA LEU A 103 -5.49 -45.40 -7.77
C LEU A 103 -4.18 -44.92 -7.14
N PRO A 104 -3.05 -44.95 -7.87
CA PRO A 104 -1.77 -44.45 -7.34
C PRO A 104 -1.86 -42.94 -7.09
N ALA A 105 -1.91 -42.57 -5.81
CA ALA A 105 -1.93 -41.17 -5.38
C ALA A 105 -0.51 -40.65 -5.17
N THR A 106 -0.11 -39.63 -5.94
CA THR A 106 1.16 -38.93 -5.74
C THR A 106 1.18 -38.18 -4.41
N ASN A 107 2.35 -38.10 -3.78
CA ASN A 107 2.49 -37.31 -2.56
C ASN A 107 2.28 -35.83 -2.86
N ILE A 108 1.43 -35.17 -2.07
CA ILE A 108 1.09 -33.74 -2.23
C ILE A 108 2.36 -32.88 -2.14
N ALA A 109 3.29 -33.25 -1.26
CA ALA A 109 4.55 -32.54 -1.08
C ALA A 109 5.44 -32.54 -2.33
N ASN A 110 5.21 -33.44 -3.30
CA ASN A 110 5.97 -33.47 -4.55
C ASN A 110 5.36 -32.56 -5.63
N MET A 111 4.19 -31.98 -5.39
CA MET A 111 3.51 -31.11 -6.36
C MET A 111 3.86 -29.64 -6.09
N SER A 112 4.41 -28.93 -7.07
CA SER A 112 4.72 -27.50 -6.95
C SER A 112 3.48 -26.65 -6.59
N GLY A 113 2.30 -27.07 -7.04
CA GLY A 113 1.02 -26.42 -6.72
C GLY A 113 0.68 -26.40 -5.23
N PHE A 114 1.14 -27.38 -4.45
CA PHE A 114 0.95 -27.40 -3.00
C PHE A 114 1.70 -26.26 -2.31
N TYR A 115 2.96 -26.05 -2.67
CA TYR A 115 3.76 -24.97 -2.11
C TYR A 115 3.20 -23.59 -2.49
N ILE A 116 2.70 -23.44 -3.73
CA ILE A 116 2.02 -22.20 -4.15
C ILE A 116 0.77 -21.95 -3.30
N ALA A 117 -0.07 -22.97 -3.10
CA ALA A 117 -1.27 -22.87 -2.27
C ALA A 117 -0.92 -22.48 -0.82
N LEU A 118 0.07 -23.17 -0.23
CA LEU A 118 0.52 -22.95 1.13
C LEU A 118 1.12 -21.55 1.32
N THR A 119 2.02 -21.13 0.43
CA THR A 119 2.62 -19.79 0.48
C THR A 119 1.57 -18.70 0.27
N SER A 120 0.61 -18.88 -0.65
CA SER A 120 -0.50 -17.94 -0.87
C SER A 120 -1.36 -17.78 0.39
N MET A 121 -1.65 -18.88 1.09
CA MET A 121 -2.39 -18.84 2.36
C MET A 121 -1.61 -18.09 3.45
N ILE A 122 -0.31 -18.38 3.59
CA ILE A 122 0.54 -17.70 4.59
C ILE A 122 0.60 -16.20 4.32
N ILE A 123 0.85 -15.79 3.07
CA ILE A 123 0.88 -14.38 2.68
C ILE A 123 -0.50 -13.74 2.88
N GLY A 124 -1.60 -14.44 2.56
CA GLY A 124 -2.95 -13.94 2.79
C GLY A 124 -3.24 -13.62 4.25
N VAL A 125 -2.87 -14.52 5.16
CA VAL A 125 -3.00 -14.30 6.61
C VAL A 125 -2.10 -13.17 7.09
N GLN A 126 -0.85 -13.10 6.63
CA GLN A 126 0.07 -12.03 6.99
C GLN A 126 -0.44 -10.65 6.56
N LEU A 127 -0.98 -10.53 5.34
CA LEU A 127 -1.60 -9.30 4.86
C LEU A 127 -2.82 -8.92 5.69
N PHE A 128 -3.69 -9.88 6.02
CA PHE A 128 -4.86 -9.63 6.86
C PHE A 128 -4.45 -9.13 8.25
N LEU A 129 -3.47 -9.78 8.89
CA LEU A 129 -2.94 -9.37 10.20
C LEU A 129 -2.28 -7.99 10.13
N ALA A 130 -1.49 -7.70 9.09
CA ALA A 130 -0.88 -6.39 8.89
C ALA A 130 -1.93 -5.29 8.76
N GLY A 131 -3.01 -5.54 8.00
CA GLY A 131 -4.14 -4.64 7.88
C GLY A 131 -4.85 -4.38 9.22
N PHE A 132 -5.07 -5.44 9.98
CA PHE A 132 -5.71 -5.37 11.29
C PHE A 132 -4.87 -4.58 12.30
N ILE A 133 -3.56 -4.85 12.37
CA ILE A 133 -2.62 -4.12 13.22
C ILE A 133 -2.58 -2.64 12.81
N ALA A 134 -2.49 -2.35 11.51
CA ALA A 134 -2.48 -0.98 11.01
C ALA A 134 -3.77 -0.22 11.38
N GLU A 135 -4.92 -0.89 11.34
CA GLU A 135 -6.21 -0.31 11.75
C GLU A 135 -6.25 -0.03 13.25
N MET A 136 -5.73 -0.94 14.08
CA MET A 136 -5.61 -0.71 15.53
C MET A 136 -4.71 0.49 15.85
N ILE A 137 -3.55 0.58 15.19
CA ILE A 137 -2.61 1.70 15.38
C ILE A 137 -3.25 3.02 14.93
N SER A 138 -3.89 3.05 13.76
CA SER A 138 -4.58 4.24 13.23
C SER A 138 -5.73 4.71 14.12
N ARG A 139 -6.38 3.80 14.86
CA ARG A 139 -7.41 4.13 15.84
C ARG A 139 -6.86 4.65 17.17
N ASN A 140 -5.62 4.30 17.51
CA ASN A 140 -4.96 4.70 18.75
C ASN A 140 -4.27 6.08 18.65
N THR A 141 -4.31 6.74 17.48
CA THR A 141 -3.69 8.06 17.32
C THR A 141 -4.58 9.16 17.93
N TYR A 142 -4.07 9.84 18.96
CA TYR A 142 -4.75 10.92 19.70
C TYR A 142 -5.12 12.14 18.84
N ASP A 143 -4.45 12.35 17.69
CA ASP A 143 -4.58 13.55 16.86
C ASP A 143 -5.71 13.50 15.81
N ARG A 144 -6.59 12.48 15.86
CA ARG A 144 -7.64 12.27 14.85
C ARG A 144 -8.63 13.43 14.70
N ASN A 145 -8.74 14.30 15.70
CA ASN A 145 -9.74 15.37 15.78
C ASN A 145 -9.13 16.78 15.76
N ASN A 146 -7.89 16.94 15.30
CA ASN A 146 -7.33 18.28 15.10
C ASN A 146 -7.79 18.83 13.75
N TYR A 147 -8.91 19.55 13.75
CA TYR A 147 -9.40 20.26 12.58
C TYR A 147 -9.01 21.75 12.69
N GLN A 148 -8.46 22.29 11.61
CA GLN A 148 -8.19 23.72 11.51
C GLN A 148 -9.53 24.41 11.23
N VAL A 149 -10.08 25.11 12.23
CA VAL A 149 -11.28 25.93 12.05
C VAL A 149 -10.87 27.21 11.33
N GLU A 150 -11.47 27.44 10.16
CA GLU A 150 -11.37 28.72 9.48
C GLU A 150 -12.07 29.77 10.36
N LYS A 151 -11.31 30.75 10.85
CA LYS A 151 -11.93 31.90 11.49
C LYS A 151 -12.62 32.71 10.39
N GLU A 152 -13.94 32.75 10.40
CA GLU A 152 -14.68 33.78 9.69
C GLU A 152 -14.17 35.15 10.18
N VAL A 153 -13.75 35.99 9.22
CA VAL A 153 -13.40 37.40 9.43
C VAL A 153 -14.50 38.23 8.80
#